data_AF-A0A831WBD0-F1
#
_entry.id   AF-A0A831WBD0-F1
#
_cell.length_a   1.000
_cell.length_b   1.000
_cell.length_c   1.000
_cell.angle_alpha   90.00
_cell.angle_beta   90.00
_cell.angle_gamma   90.00
#
_symmetry.space_group_name_H-M   'P 1'
#
loop_
_entity.id
_entity.type
_entity.pdbx_description
1 polymer ?
#
loop_
_entity_poly.entity_id
_entity_poly.type
_entity_poly.pdbx_seq_one_letter_code
_entity_poly.pdbx_strand_id
1 'polypeptide(L)'
;NQLQDVLVNNVDSMGNLDGLRLQMTYKKSDHVFNGGGTTLALLDYPNSRFATTEALYRLSGSGDKGHGDLSCENCHGSTHAIWPNKNPFSNDNKAAMDLQGHAGPIIECSTCHTGDLGVTLDGPHGMHPVGDTRFSSGGHEKLAEKNKDACRACHGKNGEGSVLSRVATDRTLTKDEHGNNTIHLAKGELVTCNLCHKNKL
;
A
#
# COMPACT_ATOMS: atom_id res chain seq x y z
N ASN A 1 -27.98 14.70 -8.58
CA ASN A 1 -27.24 15.39 -7.50
C ASN A 1 -25.79 14.96 -7.51
N GLN A 2 -24.92 15.79 -8.09
CA GLN A 2 -23.47 15.61 -8.02
C GLN A 2 -23.06 15.71 -6.56
N LEU A 3 -22.61 14.59 -5.97
CA LEU A 3 -21.75 14.67 -4.81
C LEU A 3 -20.46 15.30 -5.33
N GLN A 4 -20.27 16.60 -5.07
CA GLN A 4 -18.95 17.21 -5.09
C GLN A 4 -18.07 16.41 -4.11
N ASP A 5 -16.75 16.59 -4.14
CA ASP A 5 -15.87 16.04 -3.12
C ASP A 5 -16.19 16.70 -1.76
N VAL A 6 -17.32 16.34 -1.15
CA VAL A 6 -17.83 16.94 0.08
C VAL A 6 -17.08 16.34 1.24
N LEU A 7 -16.48 17.25 2.04
CA LEU A 7 -15.70 17.01 3.25
C LEU A 7 -14.89 15.71 3.16
N VAL A 8 -13.93 15.80 2.26
CA VAL A 8 -12.69 15.03 2.30
C VAL A 8 -12.08 15.21 3.69
N ASN A 9 -11.71 14.13 4.37
CA ASN A 9 -10.82 14.31 5.50
C ASN A 9 -9.51 14.82 4.89
N ASN A 10 -9.08 16.04 5.18
CA ASN A 10 -7.89 16.56 4.52
C ASN A 10 -6.68 15.66 4.76
N VAL A 11 -6.69 14.86 5.84
CA VAL A 11 -5.59 14.00 6.26
C VAL A 11 -6.01 12.57 6.58
N ASP A 12 -5.13 11.59 6.36
CA ASP A 12 -5.32 10.22 6.85
C ASP A 12 -5.22 10.13 8.39
N SER A 13 -5.35 8.92 8.96
CA SER A 13 -5.28 8.72 10.42
C SER A 13 -3.89 9.00 11.00
N MET A 14 -2.88 9.20 10.16
CA MET A 14 -1.54 9.64 10.52
C MET A 14 -1.32 11.14 10.32
N GLY A 15 -2.32 11.89 9.86
CA GLY A 15 -2.20 13.33 9.62
C GLY A 15 -1.59 13.69 8.26
N ASN A 16 -1.40 12.74 7.35
CA ASN A 16 -0.87 13.04 6.01
C ASN A 16 -1.97 13.54 5.09
N LEU A 17 -1.72 14.63 4.37
CA LEU A 17 -2.66 15.11 3.37
C LEU A 17 -2.86 14.04 2.29
N ASP A 18 -4.10 13.60 2.09
CA ASP A 18 -4.42 12.54 1.13
C ASP A 18 -5.48 12.95 0.12
N GLY A 19 -6.29 13.96 0.46
CA GLY A 19 -7.34 14.43 -0.43
C GLY A 19 -8.43 13.38 -0.66
N LEU A 20 -8.53 12.36 0.21
CA LEU A 20 -9.46 11.24 0.13
C LEU A 20 -10.23 11.06 1.44
N ARG A 21 -11.19 10.14 1.45
CA ARG A 21 -11.72 9.63 2.72
C ARG A 21 -10.81 8.49 3.17
N LEU A 22 -10.74 8.22 4.46
CA LEU A 22 -10.02 7.05 5.02
C LEU A 22 -10.42 5.72 4.37
N GLN A 23 -11.58 5.65 3.70
CA GLN A 23 -12.08 4.47 3.01
C GLN A 23 -11.91 4.51 1.47
N MET A 24 -11.26 5.54 0.91
CA MET A 24 -11.04 5.66 -0.53
C MET A 24 -9.54 5.59 -0.85
N THR A 25 -9.21 4.82 -1.87
CA THR A 25 -7.83 4.63 -2.36
C THR A 25 -7.46 5.59 -3.50
N TYR A 26 -8.44 6.25 -4.12
CA TYR A 26 -8.23 7.25 -5.19
C TYR A 26 -9.33 8.32 -5.20
N LYS A 27 -9.06 9.48 -5.84
CA LYS A 27 -10.03 10.58 -5.94
C LYS A 27 -11.14 10.21 -6.90
N LYS A 28 -12.37 10.58 -6.55
CA LYS A 28 -13.53 10.30 -7.40
C LYS A 28 -13.44 11.00 -8.76
N SER A 29 -12.92 12.23 -8.79
CA SER A 29 -12.64 12.97 -10.03
C SER A 29 -11.74 12.17 -10.98
N ASP A 30 -10.68 11.59 -10.43
CA ASP A 30 -9.65 10.90 -11.20
C ASP A 30 -10.18 9.56 -11.71
N HIS A 31 -11.03 8.88 -10.94
CA HIS A 31 -11.74 7.69 -11.40
C HIS A 31 -12.62 7.96 -12.62
N VAL A 32 -13.44 9.01 -12.55
CA VAL A 32 -14.35 9.38 -13.65
C VAL A 32 -13.57 9.85 -14.87
N PHE A 33 -12.54 10.69 -14.69
CA PHE A 33 -11.66 11.12 -15.77
C PHE A 33 -11.00 9.92 -16.47
N ASN A 34 -10.70 8.86 -15.72
CA ASN A 34 -10.10 7.64 -16.24
C ASN A 34 -11.11 6.60 -16.78
N GLY A 35 -12.37 6.99 -17.00
CA GLY A 35 -13.42 6.15 -17.61
C GLY A 35 -14.26 5.35 -16.61
N GLY A 36 -14.10 5.59 -15.31
CA GLY A 36 -14.90 5.01 -14.24
C GLY A 36 -16.27 5.66 -14.07
N GLY A 37 -17.18 4.99 -13.36
CA GLY A 37 -18.55 5.46 -13.16
C GLY A 37 -18.66 6.64 -12.20
N THR A 38 -19.75 7.43 -12.29
CA THR A 38 -20.02 8.57 -11.40
C THR A 38 -20.48 8.17 -9.99
N THR A 39 -20.74 6.88 -9.79
CA THR A 39 -21.08 6.27 -8.51
C THR A 39 -19.89 5.42 -8.11
N LEU A 40 -19.21 5.77 -7.02
CA LEU A 40 -18.30 4.85 -6.38
C LEU A 40 -19.18 3.83 -5.68
N ALA A 41 -19.53 2.75 -6.39
CA ALA A 41 -19.96 1.56 -5.68
C ALA A 41 -18.83 1.20 -4.71
N LEU A 42 -19.17 0.84 -3.46
CA LEU A 42 -18.27 -0.01 -2.68
C LEU A 42 -17.83 -1.10 -3.65
N LEU A 43 -16.51 -1.23 -3.84
CA LEU A 43 -15.92 -2.02 -4.92
C LEU A 43 -16.48 -3.46 -4.84
N ASP A 44 -17.56 -3.75 -5.58
CA ASP A 44 -18.18 -5.07 -5.73
C ASP A 44 -17.36 -5.85 -6.76
N TYR A 45 -16.20 -6.27 -6.28
CA TYR A 45 -15.29 -7.11 -7.02
C TYR A 45 -15.27 -8.43 -6.26
N PRO A 46 -15.99 -9.47 -6.70
CA PRO A 46 -15.92 -10.80 -6.08
C PRO A 46 -14.50 -11.40 -6.11
N ASN A 47 -13.58 -10.80 -6.90
CA ASN A 47 -12.16 -11.09 -6.96
C ASN A 47 -11.29 -9.92 -6.45
N SER A 48 -11.83 -9.04 -5.61
CA SER A 48 -11.12 -7.87 -5.09
C SER A 48 -9.87 -8.32 -4.34
N ARG A 49 -8.74 -7.66 -4.63
CA ARG A 49 -7.53 -7.78 -3.81
C ARG A 49 -7.68 -7.07 -2.47
N PHE A 50 -8.78 -6.35 -2.24
CA PHE A 50 -9.01 -5.55 -1.04
C PHE A 50 -10.37 -5.96 -0.45
N ALA A 51 -10.48 -6.02 0.87
CA ALA A 51 -11.75 -6.32 1.55
C ALA A 51 -12.73 -5.14 1.41
N THR A 52 -13.35 -5.03 0.25
CA THR A 52 -14.13 -3.85 -0.15
C THR A 52 -15.63 -4.05 -0.06
N THR A 53 -16.09 -5.31 -0.02
CA THR A 53 -17.52 -5.65 0.03
C THR A 53 -17.86 -6.77 1.01
N GLU A 54 -16.88 -7.43 1.61
CA GLU A 54 -17.05 -8.55 2.53
C GLU A 54 -16.71 -8.12 3.96
N ALA A 55 -17.40 -8.70 4.95
CA ALA A 55 -16.98 -8.55 6.33
C ALA A 55 -15.53 -9.07 6.48
N LEU A 56 -14.65 -8.26 7.07
CA LEU A 56 -13.21 -8.55 7.28
C LEU A 56 -12.92 -9.99 7.74
N TYR A 57 -13.81 -10.56 8.55
CA TYR A 57 -13.72 -11.91 9.09
C TYR A 57 -13.91 -13.06 8.08
N ARG A 58 -14.49 -12.81 6.90
CA ARG A 58 -14.82 -13.86 5.92
C ARG A 58 -13.67 -14.17 4.94
N LEU A 59 -12.69 -13.28 4.80
CA LEU A 59 -11.51 -13.47 3.93
C LEU A 59 -10.27 -13.94 4.72
N SER A 60 -10.31 -13.85 6.05
CA SER A 60 -9.30 -14.39 6.95
C SER A 60 -9.43 -15.92 7.07
N GLY A 61 -8.54 -16.69 6.46
CA GLY A 61 -8.53 -18.14 6.61
C GLY A 61 -7.54 -18.88 5.71
N SER A 62 -7.12 -20.05 6.19
CA SER A 62 -6.07 -20.95 5.68
C SER A 62 -6.14 -21.35 4.20
N GLY A 63 -5.00 -21.81 3.68
CA GLY A 63 -4.80 -22.22 2.28
C GLY A 63 -4.50 -21.04 1.34
N ASP A 64 -4.93 -21.14 0.08
CA ASP A 64 -4.63 -20.17 -1.00
C ASP A 64 -5.27 -18.77 -0.80
N LYS A 65 -6.00 -18.57 0.30
CA LYS A 65 -6.70 -17.32 0.64
C LYS A 65 -5.93 -16.43 1.61
N GLY A 66 -4.88 -16.96 2.25
CA GLY A 66 -4.06 -16.25 3.24
C GLY A 66 -2.57 -16.26 2.90
N HIS A 67 -1.79 -15.46 3.64
CA HIS A 67 -0.33 -15.45 3.52
C HIS A 67 0.28 -16.37 4.57
N GLY A 68 0.46 -17.65 4.23
CA GLY A 68 1.01 -18.65 5.15
C GLY A 68 0.10 -18.92 6.35
N ASP A 69 -1.20 -19.15 6.09
CA ASP A 69 -2.25 -19.37 7.09
C ASP A 69 -2.47 -18.21 8.09
N LEU A 70 -1.93 -17.02 7.79
CA LEU A 70 -2.18 -15.81 8.57
C LEU A 70 -3.53 -15.18 8.18
N SER A 71 -4.35 -14.90 9.20
CA SER A 71 -5.54 -14.06 9.09
C SER A 71 -5.20 -12.58 8.84
N CYS A 72 -6.14 -11.83 8.26
CA CYS A 72 -5.98 -10.41 7.90
C CYS A 72 -5.53 -9.54 9.08
N GLU A 73 -6.04 -9.82 10.28
CA GLU A 73 -5.72 -9.09 11.51
C GLU A 73 -4.25 -9.20 11.95
N ASN A 74 -3.50 -10.19 11.45
CA ASN A 74 -2.07 -10.29 11.72
C ASN A 74 -1.29 -9.15 11.06
N CYS A 75 -1.76 -8.66 9.90
CA CYS A 75 -1.14 -7.52 9.21
C CYS A 75 -1.91 -6.22 9.45
N HIS A 76 -3.24 -6.25 9.46
CA HIS A 76 -4.08 -5.05 9.55
C HIS A 76 -4.53 -4.69 10.97
N GLY A 77 -4.26 -5.56 11.95
CA GLY A 77 -4.70 -5.40 13.34
C GLY A 77 -6.19 -5.71 13.57
N SER A 78 -6.71 -5.32 14.73
CA SER A 78 -8.09 -5.61 15.15
C SER A 78 -9.12 -5.17 14.09
N THR A 79 -10.02 -6.07 13.71
CA THR A 79 -11.04 -5.80 12.67
C THR A 79 -12.01 -4.67 13.01
N HIS A 80 -12.11 -4.30 14.30
CA HIS A 80 -12.93 -3.18 14.77
C HIS A 80 -12.22 -1.81 14.65
N ALA A 81 -10.92 -1.78 14.36
CA ALA A 81 -10.12 -0.57 14.19
C ALA A 81 -9.14 -0.76 13.04
N ILE A 82 -9.39 -0.13 11.89
CA ILE A 82 -8.40 -0.09 10.81
C ILE A 82 -7.21 0.74 11.32
N TRP A 83 -6.02 0.15 11.39
CA TRP A 83 -4.80 0.84 11.83
C TRP A 83 -4.40 1.95 10.83
N PRO A 84 -3.72 3.01 11.28
CA PRO A 84 -3.38 3.30 12.67
C PRO A 84 -4.51 3.97 13.45
N ASN A 85 -4.54 3.73 14.76
CA ASN A 85 -5.36 4.49 15.68
C ASN A 85 -4.81 5.92 15.78
N LYS A 86 -5.68 6.93 15.63
CA LYS A 86 -5.31 8.35 15.69
C LYS A 86 -4.66 8.74 17.02
N ASN A 87 -4.98 8.04 18.11
CA ASN A 87 -4.24 8.18 19.37
C ASN A 87 -2.93 7.38 19.26
N PRO A 88 -1.76 8.03 19.18
CA PRO A 88 -0.48 7.33 19.03
C PRO A 88 -0.16 6.42 20.22
N PHE A 89 -0.73 6.69 21.39
CA PHE A 89 -0.56 5.89 22.61
C PHE A 89 -1.61 4.79 22.79
N SER A 90 -2.45 4.55 21.78
CA SER A 90 -3.41 3.44 21.82
C SER A 90 -2.68 2.10 21.88
N ASN A 91 -3.19 1.17 22.69
CA ASN A 91 -2.74 -0.22 22.68
C ASN A 91 -2.89 -0.84 21.28
N ASP A 92 -3.86 -0.37 20.49
CA ASP A 92 -4.06 -0.75 19.10
C ASP A 92 -2.93 -0.29 18.17
N ASN A 93 -1.91 0.46 18.61
CA ASN A 93 -0.73 0.74 17.77
C ASN A 93 0.49 -0.07 18.23
N LYS A 94 0.43 -0.69 19.42
CA LYS A 94 1.62 -1.25 20.09
C LYS A 94 2.27 -2.38 19.28
N ALA A 95 1.49 -3.31 18.75
CA ALA A 95 2.04 -4.43 17.99
C ALA A 95 2.87 -3.96 16.77
N ALA A 96 2.35 -3.07 15.91
CA ALA A 96 3.15 -2.59 14.77
C ALA A 96 4.31 -1.68 15.19
N MET A 97 4.14 -0.87 16.23
CA MET A 97 5.28 -0.12 16.77
C MET A 97 6.41 -1.05 17.22
N ASP A 98 6.09 -2.12 17.93
CA ASP A 98 7.07 -3.09 18.43
C ASP A 98 7.69 -3.91 17.27
N LEU A 99 6.91 -4.22 16.23
CA LEU A 99 7.33 -5.11 15.13
C LEU A 99 8.10 -4.41 13.99
N GLN A 100 7.65 -3.22 13.58
CA GLN A 100 8.18 -2.49 12.41
C GLN A 100 8.59 -1.05 12.73
N GLY A 101 8.47 -0.60 13.98
CA GLY A 101 8.89 0.75 14.40
C GLY A 101 7.94 1.87 14.00
N HIS A 102 6.81 1.56 13.36
CA HIS A 102 5.78 2.53 13.01
C HIS A 102 4.37 1.94 13.11
N ALA A 103 3.40 2.81 13.41
CA ALA A 103 2.00 2.45 13.43
C ALA A 103 1.46 2.20 12.01
N GLY A 104 0.30 1.57 11.92
CA GLY A 104 -0.32 1.15 10.67
C GLY A 104 -0.21 -0.35 10.42
N PRO A 105 -0.70 -0.82 9.26
CA PRO A 105 -0.59 -2.22 8.88
C PRO A 105 0.88 -2.68 8.83
N ILE A 106 1.14 -3.94 9.17
CA ILE A 106 2.45 -4.58 9.02
C ILE A 106 2.74 -4.72 7.52
N ILE A 107 3.73 -3.97 7.06
CA ILE A 107 4.21 -3.99 5.68
C ILE A 107 5.70 -4.32 5.60
N GLU A 108 6.45 -4.18 6.70
CA GLU A 108 7.85 -4.61 6.77
C GLU A 108 7.92 -6.13 6.86
N CYS A 109 8.04 -6.80 5.71
CA CYS A 109 8.03 -8.27 5.65
C CYS A 109 9.17 -8.90 6.48
N SER A 110 10.28 -8.18 6.64
CA SER A 110 11.44 -8.59 7.44
C SER A 110 11.17 -8.72 8.94
N THR A 111 10.05 -8.17 9.43
CA THR A 111 9.56 -8.42 10.80
C THR A 111 9.35 -9.91 11.08
N CYS A 112 8.95 -10.69 10.06
CA CYS A 112 8.71 -12.12 10.19
C CYS A 112 9.65 -12.96 9.33
N HIS A 113 10.03 -12.47 8.14
CA HIS A 113 10.88 -13.18 7.20
C HIS A 113 12.35 -12.83 7.41
N THR A 114 13.19 -13.82 7.66
CA THR A 114 14.62 -13.63 8.00
C THR A 114 15.56 -13.69 6.80
N GLY A 115 15.07 -14.03 5.61
CA GLY A 115 15.84 -14.15 4.38
C GLY A 115 15.49 -13.09 3.33
N ASP A 116 16.28 -13.06 2.25
CA ASP A 116 15.93 -12.27 1.06
C ASP A 116 14.67 -12.85 0.41
N LEU A 117 13.61 -12.05 0.37
CA LEU A 117 12.36 -12.38 -0.31
C LEU A 117 12.48 -12.26 -1.83
N GLY A 118 13.58 -11.69 -2.32
CA GLY A 118 13.85 -11.52 -3.73
C GLY A 118 12.94 -10.48 -4.38
N VAL A 119 12.79 -10.62 -5.70
CA VAL A 119 11.97 -9.73 -6.52
C VAL A 119 10.67 -10.45 -6.84
N THR A 120 9.62 -10.15 -6.07
CA THR A 120 8.32 -10.85 -6.16
C THR A 120 7.14 -9.91 -5.91
N LEU A 121 5.94 -10.37 -6.28
CA LEU A 121 4.64 -9.80 -5.93
C LEU A 121 3.76 -10.83 -5.20
N ASP A 122 4.36 -11.85 -4.59
CA ASP A 122 3.64 -12.95 -3.92
C ASP A 122 3.10 -12.56 -2.54
N GLY A 123 3.35 -11.33 -2.09
CA GLY A 123 2.76 -10.80 -0.86
C GLY A 123 1.25 -10.53 -0.99
N PRO A 124 0.55 -10.35 0.15
CA PRO A 124 -0.86 -9.96 0.16
C PRO A 124 -1.13 -8.78 -0.78
N HIS A 125 -2.25 -8.86 -1.50
CA HIS A 125 -2.68 -7.84 -2.46
C HIS A 125 -1.70 -7.60 -3.62
N GLY A 126 -0.77 -8.52 -3.85
CA GLY A 126 0.30 -8.38 -4.84
C GLY A 126 1.44 -7.48 -4.42
N MET A 127 1.66 -7.36 -3.11
CA MET A 127 2.70 -6.49 -2.56
C MET A 127 4.08 -7.12 -2.77
N HIS A 128 5.04 -6.26 -3.15
CA HIS A 128 6.45 -6.61 -3.14
C HIS A 128 7.09 -6.31 -1.78
N PRO A 129 8.25 -6.90 -1.45
CA PRO A 129 9.03 -6.46 -0.29
C PRO A 129 9.30 -4.95 -0.37
N VAL A 130 8.96 -4.23 0.71
CA VAL A 130 9.17 -2.78 0.83
C VAL A 130 10.45 -2.49 1.62
N GLY A 131 11.00 -1.28 1.46
CA GLY A 131 12.28 -0.89 2.06
C GLY A 131 13.47 -1.09 1.13
N ASP A 132 14.67 -0.94 1.69
CA ASP A 132 15.93 -1.11 0.96
C ASP A 132 16.19 -2.60 0.74
N THR A 133 15.59 -3.13 -0.32
CA THR A 133 15.57 -4.56 -0.64
C THR A 133 16.12 -4.78 -2.04
N ARG A 134 16.22 -6.05 -2.45
CA ARG A 134 16.54 -6.38 -3.84
C ARG A 134 15.53 -5.76 -4.82
N PHE A 135 14.28 -5.57 -4.39
CA PHE A 135 13.25 -4.95 -5.22
C PHE A 135 13.57 -3.48 -5.54
N SER A 136 14.06 -2.67 -4.60
CA SER A 136 14.39 -1.26 -4.87
C SER A 136 15.66 -1.10 -5.70
N SER A 137 16.62 -2.00 -5.53
CA SER A 137 17.92 -1.96 -6.22
C SER A 137 17.90 -2.55 -7.63
N GLY A 138 16.91 -3.36 -8.02
CA GLY A 138 16.75 -3.83 -9.41
C GLY A 138 15.89 -5.08 -9.56
N GLY A 139 15.93 -5.70 -10.73
CA GLY A 139 15.14 -6.88 -11.10
C GLY A 139 13.62 -6.67 -11.27
N HIS A 140 13.03 -5.65 -10.63
CA HIS A 140 11.60 -5.38 -10.71
C HIS A 140 11.15 -4.92 -12.10
N GLU A 141 12.09 -4.49 -12.96
CA GLU A 141 11.82 -4.14 -14.35
C GLU A 141 11.23 -5.31 -15.13
N LYS A 142 11.68 -6.55 -14.86
CA LYS A 142 11.14 -7.76 -15.51
C LYS A 142 9.68 -8.01 -15.13
N LEU A 143 9.33 -7.73 -13.87
CA LEU A 143 7.94 -7.82 -13.40
C LEU A 143 7.09 -6.75 -14.07
N ALA A 144 7.59 -5.52 -14.14
CA ALA A 144 6.90 -4.41 -14.80
C ALA A 144 6.73 -4.66 -16.32
N GLU A 145 7.73 -5.19 -17.01
CA GLU A 145 7.66 -5.55 -18.44
C GLU A 145 6.59 -6.61 -18.70
N LYS A 146 6.47 -7.59 -17.79
CA LYS A 146 5.46 -8.65 -17.91
C LYS A 146 4.05 -8.16 -17.60
N ASN A 147 3.89 -7.33 -16.57
CA ASN A 147 2.57 -6.83 -16.16
C ASN A 147 2.67 -5.49 -15.39
N LYS A 148 2.63 -4.38 -16.15
CA LYS A 148 2.58 -3.02 -15.60
C LYS A 148 1.35 -2.76 -14.73
N ASP A 149 0.23 -3.41 -15.03
CA ASP A 149 -1.04 -3.17 -14.33
C ASP A 149 -1.00 -3.69 -12.89
N ALA A 150 -0.09 -4.64 -12.58
CA ALA A 150 0.15 -5.10 -11.22
C ALA A 150 0.64 -3.99 -10.29
N CYS A 151 1.30 -2.96 -10.83
CA CYS A 151 1.84 -1.84 -10.06
C CYS A 151 0.82 -0.70 -9.91
N ARG A 152 -0.07 -0.50 -10.90
CA ARG A 152 -0.95 0.67 -11.00
C ARG A 152 -1.94 0.80 -9.84
N ALA A 153 -2.32 -0.33 -9.24
CA ALA A 153 -3.23 -0.36 -8.09
C ALA A 153 -2.67 0.40 -6.88
N CYS A 154 -1.35 0.38 -6.67
CA CYS A 154 -0.71 1.02 -5.53
C CYS A 154 0.08 2.27 -5.94
N HIS A 155 0.73 2.26 -7.10
CA HIS A 155 1.64 3.32 -7.56
C HIS A 155 0.98 4.31 -8.53
N GLY A 156 -0.34 4.32 -8.63
CA GLY A 156 -1.07 5.24 -9.51
C GLY A 156 -1.13 4.76 -10.95
N LYS A 157 -2.07 5.31 -11.72
CA LYS A 157 -2.40 4.77 -13.05
C LYS A 157 -1.21 4.90 -13.96
N ASN A 158 -0.46 5.98 -13.93
CA ASN A 158 0.73 6.19 -14.75
C ASN A 158 2.00 6.17 -13.90
N GLY A 159 2.02 5.55 -12.72
CA GLY A 159 3.22 5.55 -11.86
C GLY A 159 3.48 6.85 -11.11
N GLU A 160 2.51 7.77 -11.06
CA GLU A 160 2.56 9.05 -10.34
C GLU A 160 2.51 8.91 -8.80
N GLY A 161 2.37 7.69 -8.30
CA GLY A 161 2.11 7.39 -6.90
C GLY A 161 0.64 7.49 -6.52
N SER A 162 0.27 6.87 -5.41
CA SER A 162 -1.03 7.04 -4.78
C SER A 162 -0.87 7.02 -3.26
N VAL A 163 -1.94 7.29 -2.52
CA VAL A 163 -1.92 7.19 -1.04
C VAL A 163 -1.40 5.84 -0.53
N LEU A 164 -1.53 4.77 -1.34
CA LEU A 164 -1.04 3.43 -1.04
C LEU A 164 0.46 3.24 -1.28
N SER A 165 1.11 4.11 -2.07
CA SER A 165 2.56 4.06 -2.30
C SER A 165 3.37 4.96 -1.36
N ARG A 166 2.73 5.53 -0.33
CA ARG A 166 3.43 6.34 0.67
C ARG A 166 4.37 5.50 1.51
N VAL A 167 5.56 6.01 1.76
CA VAL A 167 6.48 5.39 2.72
C VAL A 167 5.95 5.62 4.15
N ALA A 168 5.79 4.54 4.92
CA ALA A 168 5.24 4.60 6.27
C ALA A 168 6.24 5.11 7.34
N THR A 169 7.52 5.16 6.98
CA THR A 169 8.64 5.65 7.78
C THR A 169 9.68 6.27 6.85
N ASP A 170 10.65 6.99 7.40
CA ASP A 170 11.79 7.51 6.64
C ASP A 170 12.59 6.35 6.05
N ARG A 171 12.95 6.47 4.77
CA ARG A 171 13.68 5.44 4.04
C ARG A 171 14.84 6.02 3.26
N THR A 172 15.90 5.24 3.20
CA THR A 172 16.96 5.42 2.22
C THR A 172 16.96 4.17 1.36
N LEU A 173 16.68 4.34 0.07
CA LEU A 173 16.57 3.23 -0.87
C LEU A 173 17.73 3.27 -1.85
N THR A 174 18.39 2.13 -2.04
CA THR A 174 19.30 1.92 -3.15
C THR A 174 18.51 1.94 -4.45
N LYS A 175 18.92 2.73 -5.45
CA LYS A 175 18.20 2.92 -6.73
C LYS A 175 18.90 2.32 -7.95
N ASP A 176 19.99 1.58 -7.75
CA ASP A 176 20.67 0.85 -8.81
C ASP A 176 21.24 -0.49 -8.30
N GLU A 177 21.48 -1.40 -9.24
CA GLU A 177 21.98 -2.75 -8.96
C GLU A 177 23.44 -2.74 -8.46
N HIS A 178 24.12 -1.60 -8.57
CA HIS A 178 25.51 -1.43 -8.19
C HIS A 178 25.68 -0.90 -6.76
N GLY A 179 24.59 -0.55 -6.07
CA GLY A 179 24.64 -0.04 -4.69
C GLY A 179 25.21 1.36 -4.56
N ASN A 180 25.45 2.07 -5.67
CA ASN A 180 26.25 3.30 -5.66
C ASN A 180 25.41 4.56 -5.54
N ASN A 181 24.12 4.48 -5.84
CA ASN A 181 23.21 5.60 -5.69
C ASN A 181 22.04 5.25 -4.77
N THR A 182 21.72 6.19 -3.90
CA THR A 182 20.57 6.12 -3.01
C THR A 182 19.61 7.28 -3.26
N ILE A 183 18.37 7.12 -2.82
CA ILE A 183 17.38 8.17 -2.66
C ILE A 183 16.87 8.13 -1.23
N HIS A 184 16.72 9.30 -0.63
CA HIS A 184 16.05 9.45 0.65
C HIS A 184 14.59 9.83 0.43
N LEU A 185 13.69 9.16 1.14
CA LEU A 185 12.26 9.45 1.17
C LEU A 185 11.83 9.65 2.61
N ALA A 186 11.28 10.82 2.92
CA ALA A 186 10.70 11.10 4.23
C ALA A 186 9.35 10.39 4.37
N LYS A 187 8.97 10.06 5.62
CA LYS A 187 7.65 9.51 5.95
C LYS A 187 6.54 10.31 5.26
N GLY A 188 5.64 9.60 4.58
CA GLY A 188 4.52 10.17 3.85
C GLY A 188 4.80 10.57 2.41
N GLU A 189 6.07 10.55 1.96
CA GLU A 189 6.40 10.76 0.55
C GLU A 189 5.93 9.58 -0.31
N LEU A 190 5.47 9.89 -1.52
CA LEU A 190 4.96 8.92 -2.48
C LEU A 190 6.11 8.25 -3.22
N VAL A 191 6.12 6.91 -3.25
CA VAL A 191 6.96 6.17 -4.18
C VAL A 191 6.33 6.23 -5.57
N THR A 192 6.99 6.98 -6.47
CA THR A 192 6.61 7.14 -7.88
C THR A 192 7.69 6.55 -8.79
N CYS A 193 7.33 6.15 -10.00
CA CYS A 193 8.32 5.63 -10.96
C CYS A 193 9.37 6.69 -11.36
N ASN A 194 8.97 7.96 -11.30
CA ASN A 194 9.81 9.11 -11.65
C ASN A 194 10.94 9.40 -10.68
N LEU A 195 10.91 8.82 -9.48
CA LEU A 195 11.98 8.98 -8.51
C LEU A 195 13.31 8.41 -9.02
N CYS A 196 13.26 7.32 -9.81
CA CYS A 196 14.44 6.62 -10.28
C CYS A 196 14.57 6.58 -11.81
N HIS A 197 13.45 6.56 -12.56
CA HIS A 197 13.45 6.41 -14.01
C HIS A 197 12.50 7.38 -14.70
N LYS A 198 12.68 7.65 -15.98
CA LYS A 198 11.68 8.40 -16.77
C LYS A 198 10.43 7.53 -16.89
N ASN A 199 9.35 7.87 -16.19
CA ASN A 199 8.11 7.11 -16.06
C ASN A 199 7.81 6.15 -17.22
N LYS A 200 7.85 4.83 -16.99
CA LYS A 200 7.57 3.83 -18.05
C LYS A 200 6.28 3.04 -17.81
N LEU A 201 5.47 3.38 -16.80
CA LEU A 201 4.16 2.73 -16.60
C LEU A 201 3.14 3.16 -17.65
#